data_AF-A0A737BBW8-F1
#
_entry.id   AF-A0A737BBW8-F1
#
_cell.length_a   1.000
_cell.length_b   1.000
_cell.length_c   1.000
_cell.angle_alpha   90.00
_cell.angle_beta   90.00
_cell.angle_gamma   90.00
#
_symmetry.space_group_name_H-M   'P 1'
#
loop_
_entity.id
_entity.type
_entity.pdbx_description
1 polymer ?
#
loop_
_entity_poly.entity_id
_entity_poly.type
_entity_poly.pdbx_seq_one_letter_code
_entity_poly.pdbx_strand_id
1 'polypeptide(L)' 'MTFKTITQQRDENRIFAGNDPAYTTTGASGITAATPVLTPLMLDDATGKLVAWDGQKAGTAVGVL' A
#
# COMPACT_ATOMS: atom_id res chain seq x y z
N MET A 1 41.84 11.49 2.67
CA MET A 1 40.89 10.83 1.76
C MET A 1 39.56 11.57 1.85
N THR A 2 38.97 11.96 0.73
CA THR A 2 37.70 12.72 0.71
C THR A 2 36.61 11.79 0.23
N PHE A 3 35.60 11.54 1.07
CA PHE A 3 34.44 10.73 0.69
C PHE A 3 33.44 11.62 -0.05
N LYS A 4 33.01 11.17 -1.23
CA LYS A 4 31.96 11.84 -2.00
C LYS A 4 30.69 11.02 -1.92
N THR A 5 29.66 11.56 -1.29
CA THR A 5 28.32 10.97 -1.32
C THR A 5 27.72 11.23 -2.70
N ILE A 6 27.26 10.16 -3.36
CA ILE A 6 26.57 10.23 -4.64
C ILE A 6 25.16 9.71 -4.42
N THR A 7 24.16 10.56 -4.62
CA THR A 7 22.76 10.15 -4.62
C THR A 7 22.43 9.66 -6.03
N GLN A 8 22.11 8.38 -6.18
CA GLN A 8 21.52 7.84 -7.40
C GLN A 8 20.01 7.67 -7.19
N GLN A 9 19.24 8.27 -8.10
CA GLN A 9 17.82 7.98 -8.28
C GLN A 9 17.70 7.05 -9.49
N ARG A 10 16.95 5.96 -9.36
CA ARG A 10 16.70 5.07 -10.51
C ARG A 10 15.62 5.71 -11.37
N ASP A 11 15.84 5.77 -12.68
CA ASP A 11 14.91 6.40 -13.65
C ASP A 11 13.67 5.53 -13.94
N GLU A 12 13.62 4.30 -13.43
CA GLU A 12 12.56 3.33 -13.66
C GLU A 12 11.41 3.52 -12.66
N ASN A 13 10.20 3.85 -13.16
CA ASN A 13 8.97 3.86 -12.37
C ASN A 13 8.52 2.42 -12.03
N ARG A 14 9.18 1.80 -11.05
CA ARG A 14 8.87 0.45 -10.61
C ARG A 14 7.87 0.49 -9.44
N ILE A 15 6.71 -0.15 -9.62
CA ILE A 15 5.67 -0.26 -8.57
C ILE A 15 6.21 -0.99 -7.33
N PHE A 16 6.93 -2.09 -7.55
CA PHE A 16 7.51 -2.89 -6.48
C PHE A 16 8.98 -2.56 -6.28
N ALA A 17 9.33 -1.96 -5.14
CA ALA A 17 10.73 -1.74 -4.75
C ALA A 17 11.41 -3.00 -4.15
N GLY A 18 10.71 -4.13 -4.13
CA GLY A 18 11.18 -5.44 -3.62
C GLY A 18 11.22 -6.53 -4.70
N ASN A 19 11.70 -7.71 -4.32
CA ASN A 19 11.81 -8.90 -5.18
C ASN A 19 11.02 -10.10 -4.66
N ASP A 20 10.36 -9.97 -3.53
CA ASP A 20 9.39 -10.92 -3.01
C ASP A 20 8.15 -10.99 -3.92
N PRO A 21 7.55 -12.19 -4.10
CA PRO A 21 6.32 -12.31 -4.87
C PRO A 21 5.16 -11.55 -4.20
N ALA A 22 4.49 -10.69 -4.96
CA ALA A 22 3.27 -10.02 -4.52
C ALA A 22 2.06 -10.94 -4.73
N TYR A 23 1.62 -11.63 -3.67
CA TYR A 23 0.40 -12.43 -3.69
C TYR A 23 -0.86 -11.57 -3.49
N THR A 24 -1.96 -11.97 -4.12
CA THR A 24 -3.25 -11.28 -4.05
C THR A 24 -4.30 -12.09 -3.30
N THR A 25 -5.32 -11.41 -2.79
CA THR A 25 -6.49 -12.04 -2.15
C THR A 25 -7.78 -11.35 -2.59
N THR A 26 -8.93 -11.94 -2.26
CA THR A 26 -10.25 -11.33 -2.41
C THR A 26 -10.92 -11.20 -1.04
N GLY A 27 -11.75 -10.18 -0.87
CA GLY A 27 -12.44 -9.91 0.39
C GLY A 27 -13.71 -9.07 0.20
N ALA A 28 -14.57 -9.05 1.22
CA ALA A 28 -15.80 -8.26 1.19
C ALA A 28 -15.47 -6.75 1.24
N SER A 29 -15.90 -6.01 0.23
CA SER A 29 -15.68 -4.55 0.14
C SER A 29 -16.79 -3.76 0.84
N GLY A 30 -16.39 -2.75 1.60
CA GLY A 30 -17.25 -1.70 2.15
C GLY A 30 -17.12 -0.36 1.42
N ILE A 31 -16.32 -0.30 0.35
CA ILE A 31 -16.06 0.92 -0.42
C ILE A 31 -17.32 1.34 -1.20
N THR A 32 -17.73 2.61 -1.06
CA THR A 32 -18.94 3.17 -1.69
C THR A 32 -18.66 4.22 -2.77
N ALA A 33 -17.40 4.65 -2.91
CA ALA A 33 -16.95 5.62 -3.91
C ALA A 33 -15.90 4.99 -4.84
N ALA A 34 -15.65 5.60 -6.00
CA ALA A 34 -14.57 5.16 -6.87
C ALA A 34 -13.21 5.33 -6.16
N THR A 35 -12.51 4.22 -5.95
CA THR A 35 -11.21 4.20 -5.25
C THR A 35 -10.11 3.76 -6.23
N PRO A 36 -9.02 4.54 -6.39
CA PRO A 36 -7.90 4.16 -7.26
C PRO A 36 -7.22 2.87 -6.82
N VAL A 37 -6.63 2.16 -7.79
CA VAL A 37 -5.68 1.08 -7.53
C VAL A 37 -4.48 1.59 -6.72
N LEU A 38 -3.82 0.68 -6.01
CA LEU A 38 -2.70 0.94 -5.09
C LEU A 38 -3.08 1.72 -3.82
N THR A 39 -4.38 1.83 -3.51
CA THR A 39 -4.86 2.44 -2.26
C THR A 39 -4.68 1.46 -1.09
N PRO A 40 -4.04 1.85 0.03
CA PRO A 40 -4.00 1.02 1.23
C PRO A 40 -5.40 0.77 1.80
N LEU A 41 -5.67 -0.45 2.23
CA LEU A 41 -6.96 -0.90 2.76
C LEU A 41 -6.85 -1.25 4.24
N MET A 42 -7.92 -1.01 5.00
CA MET A 42 -8.09 -1.44 6.39
C MET A 42 -9.41 -2.17 6.58
N LEU A 43 -9.56 -2.85 7.72
CA LEU A 43 -10.85 -3.41 8.13
C LEU A 43 -11.67 -2.33 8.84
N ASP A 44 -12.93 -2.19 8.46
CA ASP A 44 -13.92 -1.44 9.23
C ASP A 44 -14.29 -2.24 10.49
N ASP A 45 -14.15 -1.64 11.67
CA ASP A 45 -14.34 -2.33 12.96
C ASP A 45 -15.79 -2.81 13.18
N ALA A 46 -16.77 -2.16 12.58
CA ALA A 46 -18.18 -2.50 12.76
C ALA A 46 -18.62 -3.66 11.86
N THR A 47 -18.12 -3.71 10.63
CA THR A 47 -18.58 -4.65 9.60
C THR A 47 -17.55 -5.72 9.23
N GLY A 48 -16.27 -5.52 9.57
CA GLY A 48 -15.16 -6.36 9.15
C GLY A 48 -14.86 -6.30 7.64
N LYS A 49 -15.44 -5.34 6.92
CA LYS A 49 -15.23 -5.18 5.47
C LYS A 49 -13.97 -4.37 5.18
N LEU A 50 -13.40 -4.58 4.00
CA LEU A 50 -12.28 -3.79 3.50
C LEU A 50 -12.77 -2.40 3.06
N VAL A 51 -12.16 -1.36 3.64
CA VAL A 51 -12.37 0.05 3.30
C VAL A 51 -11.01 0.73 3.05
N ALA A 52 -11.00 1.93 2.48
CA ALA A 52 -9.77 2.70 2.35
C ALA A 52 -9.18 3.03 3.74
N TRP A 53 -7.87 2.87 3.89
CA TRP A 53 -7.19 3.15 5.15
C TRP A 53 -7.23 4.65 5.49
N ASP A 54 -7.56 4.99 6.73
CA ASP A 54 -7.74 6.37 7.21
C ASP A 54 -6.43 7.09 7.58
N GLY A 55 -5.30 6.38 7.59
CA GLY A 55 -3.98 6.91 7.89
C GLY A 55 -3.72 7.18 9.38
N GLN A 56 -4.65 6.86 10.29
CA GLN A 56 -4.55 7.28 11.70
C GLN A 56 -3.60 6.43 12.54
N LYS A 57 -3.50 5.13 12.24
CA LYS A 57 -2.76 4.17 13.08
C LYS A 57 -1.83 3.28 12.26
N ALA A 58 -0.55 3.29 12.60
CA ALA A 58 0.40 2.31 12.07
C ALA A 58 -0.08 0.87 12.33
N GLY A 59 0.15 -0.02 11.36
CA GLY A 59 -0.22 -1.43 11.44
C GLY A 59 -1.69 -1.75 11.16
N THR A 60 -2.52 -0.77 10.77
CA THR A 60 -3.94 -0.99 10.44
C THR A 60 -4.23 -1.07 8.95
N ALA A 61 -3.26 -0.74 8.09
CA ALA A 61 -3.31 -1.08 6.67
C ALA A 61 -3.00 -2.58 6.50
N VAL A 62 -3.98 -3.36 6.02
CA VAL A 62 -3.92 -4.82 5.90
C VAL A 62 -3.83 -5.32 4.45
N GLY A 63 -3.94 -4.42 3.48
CA GLY A 63 -3.84 -4.75 2.05
C GLY A 63 -3.63 -3.50 1.20
N VAL A 64 -3.43 -3.71 -0.10
CA VAL A 64 -3.31 -2.66 -1.13
C VAL A 64 -4.24 -3.05 -2.27
N LEU A 65 -5.12 -2.12 -2.69
CA LEU A 65 -6.15 -2.35 -3.71
C LEU A 65 -5.58 -2.58 -5.11
#